data_AF-A0A8S2L7Z0-F1
#
_entry.id   AF-A0A8S2L7Z0-F1
#
_cell.length_a   1.000
_cell.length_b   1.000
_cell.length_c   1.000
_cell.angle_alpha   90.00
_cell.angle_beta   90.00
_cell.angle_gamma   90.00
#
_symmetry.space_group_name_H-M   'P 1'
#
loop_
_entity.id
_entity.type
_entity.pdbx_description
1 polymer ?
#
loop_
_entity_poly.entity_id
_entity_poly.type
_entity_poly.pdbx_seq_one_letter_code
_entity_poly.pdbx_strand_id
1 'polypeptide(L)'
;KGEDITPNRPDLASSHYANKTTRWLHEQNIKFVPKQDNPPNVPQARPIEDFWSILAGKVYEGDWEAKTELQLKRRIYQKIKEIDMNVVQRMMMSIRTKLRKIEDKGPFSLV
;
A
#
# COMPACT_ATOMS: atom_id res chain seq x y z
N LYS A 1 -6.26 3.72 25.30
CA LYS A 1 -5.85 4.43 24.08
C LYS A 1 -6.12 3.47 22.93
N GLY A 2 -7.21 3.67 22.18
CA GLY A 2 -7.55 2.77 21.07
C GLY A 2 -6.44 2.80 20.04
N GLU A 3 -5.99 1.63 19.58
CA GLU A 3 -5.07 1.53 18.46
C GLU A 3 -5.65 2.35 17.30
N ASP A 4 -4.89 3.35 16.84
CA ASP A 4 -5.24 4.17 15.67
C ASP A 4 -4.96 3.30 14.43
N ILE A 5 -5.77 2.24 14.26
CA ILE A 5 -5.74 1.37 13.08
C ILE A 5 -6.19 2.23 11.91
N THR A 6 -5.22 2.65 11.10
CA THR A 6 -5.48 3.30 9.81
C THR A 6 -6.42 2.41 9.01
N PRO A 7 -7.60 2.90 8.60
CA PRO A 7 -8.56 2.11 7.84
C PRO A 7 -7.92 1.62 6.54
N ASN A 8 -8.31 0.41 6.11
CA ASN A 8 -7.87 -0.16 4.85
C ASN A 8 -8.23 0.80 3.71
N ARG A 9 -7.25 1.15 2.86
CA ARG A 9 -7.42 2.09 1.76
C ARG A 9 -7.13 1.40 0.42
N PRO A 10 -8.06 0.58 -0.10
CA PRO A 10 -7.90 -0.06 -1.40
C PRO A 10 -7.78 0.98 -2.52
N ASP A 11 -7.29 0.57 -3.69
CA ASP A 11 -7.38 1.41 -4.89
C ASP A 11 -8.83 1.51 -5.38
N LEU A 12 -9.07 2.34 -6.39
CA LEU A 12 -10.41 2.57 -6.93
C LEU A 12 -10.87 1.49 -7.93
N ALA A 13 -10.19 0.35 -8.03
CA ALA A 13 -10.65 -0.74 -8.87
C ALA A 13 -12.04 -1.22 -8.43
N SER A 14 -12.90 -1.49 -9.41
CA SER A 14 -14.30 -1.84 -9.18
C SER A 14 -14.46 -3.09 -8.31
N SER A 15 -13.52 -4.02 -8.37
CA SER A 15 -13.47 -5.24 -7.55
C SER A 15 -13.41 -4.95 -6.04
N HIS A 16 -12.71 -3.90 -5.61
CA HIS A 16 -12.58 -3.56 -4.19
C HIS A 16 -13.85 -2.93 -3.59
N TYR A 17 -14.66 -2.28 -4.43
CA TYR A 17 -15.90 -1.62 -4.03
C TYR A 17 -17.17 -2.36 -4.45
N ALA A 18 -17.05 -3.56 -5.03
CA ALA A 18 -18.18 -4.39 -5.38
C ALA A 18 -18.98 -4.79 -4.12
N ASN A 19 -20.30 -4.92 -4.25
CA ASN A 19 -21.21 -5.24 -3.14
C ASN A 19 -20.77 -6.47 -2.33
N LYS A 20 -20.25 -7.50 -3.02
CA LYS A 20 -19.74 -8.72 -2.38
C LYS A 20 -18.54 -8.42 -1.47
N THR A 21 -17.62 -7.59 -1.95
CA THR A 21 -16.39 -7.22 -1.24
C THR A 21 -16.68 -6.32 -0.05
N THR A 22 -17.48 -5.27 -0.23
CA THR A 22 -17.84 -4.35 0.85
C THR A 22 -18.66 -5.04 1.93
N ARG A 23 -19.62 -5.89 1.55
CA ARG A 23 -20.39 -6.72 2.49
C ARG A 23 -19.47 -7.59 3.34
N TRP A 24 -18.51 -8.28 2.72
CA TRP A 24 -17.55 -9.11 3.46
C TRP A 24 -16.70 -8.28 4.42
N LEU A 25 -16.21 -7.10 4.00
CA LEU A 25 -15.45 -6.20 4.88
C LEU A 25 -16.27 -5.76 6.11
N HIS A 26 -17.56 -5.45 5.91
CA HIS A 26 -18.48 -5.14 7.00
C HIS A 26 -18.72 -6.34 7.93
N GLU A 27 -18.96 -7.52 7.38
CA GLU A 27 -19.14 -8.77 8.14
C GLU A 27 -17.91 -9.13 8.98
N GLN A 28 -16.70 -8.82 8.48
CA GLN A 28 -15.44 -9.03 9.21
C GLN A 28 -15.05 -7.86 10.12
N ASN A 29 -15.89 -6.83 10.26
CA ASN A 29 -15.62 -5.62 11.06
C ASN A 29 -14.31 -4.91 10.66
N ILE A 30 -13.93 -4.97 9.38
CA ILE A 30 -12.72 -4.32 8.86
C ILE A 30 -13.09 -2.89 8.47
N LYS A 31 -12.45 -1.91 9.12
CA LYS A 31 -12.59 -0.50 8.75
C LYS A 31 -11.91 -0.25 7.40
N PHE A 32 -12.62 0.36 6.46
CA PHE A 32 -12.09 0.74 5.15
C PHE A 32 -12.54 2.14 4.75
N VAL A 33 -11.79 2.78 3.84
CA VAL A 33 -12.13 4.11 3.30
C VAL A 33 -13.20 3.97 2.21
N PRO A 34 -14.38 4.58 2.36
CA PRO A 34 -15.42 4.58 1.34
C PRO A 34 -14.94 5.17 0.02
N LYS A 35 -15.58 4.78 -1.09
CA LYS A 35 -15.16 5.18 -2.43
C LYS A 35 -15.16 6.70 -2.62
N GLN A 36 -16.17 7.37 -2.07
CA GLN A 36 -16.32 8.83 -2.15
C GLN A 36 -15.21 9.61 -1.43
N ASP A 37 -14.62 9.03 -0.39
CA ASP A 37 -13.58 9.66 0.43
C ASP A 37 -12.15 9.26 -0.03
N ASN A 38 -12.05 8.40 -1.04
CA ASN A 38 -10.78 7.92 -1.57
C ASN A 38 -10.46 8.64 -2.89
N PRO A 39 -9.65 9.70 -2.88
CA PRO A 39 -9.42 10.49 -4.09
C PRO A 39 -8.78 9.66 -5.21
N PRO A 40 -9.25 9.81 -6.46
CA PRO A 40 -8.65 9.16 -7.63
C PRO A 40 -7.26 9.72 -7.92
N ASN A 41 -6.42 8.89 -8.55
CA ASN A 41 -5.12 9.32 -9.10
C ASN A 41 -4.13 9.94 -8.10
N VAL A 42 -4.16 9.50 -6.83
CA VAL A 42 -3.17 9.92 -5.81
C VAL A 42 -2.32 8.73 -5.33
N PRO A 43 -1.50 8.09 -6.21
CA PRO A 43 -0.63 6.98 -5.81
C PRO A 43 0.41 7.41 -4.78
N GLN A 44 0.85 8.68 -4.83
CA GLN A 44 1.77 9.32 -3.87
C GLN A 44 1.32 9.17 -2.40
N ALA A 45 0.01 9.06 -2.17
CA ALA A 45 -0.59 8.92 -0.85
C ALA A 45 -0.81 7.46 -0.42
N ARG A 46 -0.34 6.48 -1.21
CA ARG A 46 -0.53 5.04 -1.00
C ARG A 46 0.80 4.39 -0.61
N PRO A 47 1.04 4.11 0.68
CA PRO A 47 2.31 3.50 1.12
C PRO A 47 2.62 2.14 0.51
N ILE A 48 1.59 1.44 0.00
CA ILE A 48 1.79 0.15 -0.65
C ILE A 48 2.60 0.29 -1.95
N GLU A 49 2.51 1.42 -2.64
CA GLU A 49 3.31 1.70 -3.86
C GLU A 49 4.80 1.88 -3.50
N ASP A 50 5.08 2.58 -2.39
CA ASP A 50 6.44 2.72 -1.85
C ASP A 50 7.00 1.35 -1.44
N PHE A 51 6.17 0.53 -0.79
CA PHE A 51 6.54 -0.84 -0.40
C PHE A 51 6.86 -1.71 -1.60
N TRP A 52 6.04 -1.69 -2.65
CA TRP A 52 6.31 -2.45 -3.88
C TRP A 52 7.59 -1.99 -4.57
N SER A 53 7.87 -0.68 -4.56
CA SER A 53 9.09 -0.12 -5.13
C SER A 53 10.35 -0.62 -4.39
N ILE A 54 10.31 -0.64 -3.05
CA ILE A 54 11.39 -1.18 -2.21
C ILE A 54 11.58 -2.67 -2.48
N LEU A 55 10.49 -3.43 -2.52
CA LEU A 55 10.54 -4.87 -2.73
C LEU A 55 11.07 -5.21 -4.13
N ALA A 56 10.61 -4.51 -5.17
CA ALA A 56 11.08 -4.69 -6.54
C ALA A 56 12.59 -4.41 -6.64
N GLY A 57 13.07 -3.32 -6.05
CA GLY A 57 14.50 -3.01 -5.97
C GLY A 57 15.32 -4.14 -5.33
N LYS A 58 14.81 -4.76 -4.27
CA LYS A 58 15.45 -5.92 -3.62
C LYS A 58 15.37 -7.21 -4.44
N VAL A 59 14.27 -7.45 -5.15
CA VAL A 59 14.07 -8.64 -5.97
C VAL A 59 15.06 -8.66 -7.13
N TYR A 60 15.19 -7.52 -7.82
CA TYR A 60 16.00 -7.33 -9.03
C TYR A 60 17.42 -6.78 -8.75
N GLU A 61 17.83 -6.72 -7.49
CA GLU A 61 19.18 -6.31 -7.08
C GLU A 61 20.27 -7.13 -7.78
N GLY A 62 21.29 -6.45 -8.31
CA GLY A 62 22.44 -7.08 -8.97
C GLY A 62 22.12 -7.68 -10.33
N ASP A 63 21.28 -7.00 -11.12
CA ASP A 63 20.81 -7.43 -12.44
C ASP A 63 20.18 -8.84 -12.43
N TRP A 64 19.62 -9.23 -11.28
CA TRP A 64 18.97 -10.52 -11.13
C TRP A 64 17.69 -10.57 -11.94
N GLU A 65 17.48 -11.64 -12.71
CA GLU A 65 16.29 -11.84 -13.53
C GLU A 65 15.67 -13.21 -13.25
N ALA A 66 14.34 -13.26 -13.17
CA ALA A 66 13.62 -14.51 -13.05
C ALA A 66 13.47 -15.18 -14.42
N LYS A 67 13.85 -16.46 -14.53
CA LYS A 67 13.64 -17.29 -15.73
C LYS A 67 12.36 -18.12 -15.67
N THR A 68 11.76 -18.23 -14.48
CA THR A 68 10.47 -18.91 -14.27
C THR A 68 9.65 -18.19 -13.22
N GLU A 69 8.33 -18.36 -13.28
CA GLU A 69 7.41 -17.83 -12.27
C GLU A 69 7.71 -18.39 -10.86
N LEU A 70 8.09 -19.67 -10.77
CA LEU A 70 8.44 -20.31 -9.49
C LEU A 70 9.67 -19.65 -8.86
N GLN A 71 10.68 -19.33 -9.67
CA GLN A 71 11.88 -18.64 -9.22
C GLN A 71 11.54 -17.21 -8.72
N LEU A 72 10.69 -16.49 -9.46
CA LEU A 72 10.22 -15.17 -9.05
C LEU A 72 9.48 -15.22 -7.71
N LYS A 73 8.51 -16.13 -7.55
CA LYS A 73 7.76 -16.33 -6.30
C LYS A 73 8.71 -16.59 -5.12
N ARG A 74 9.66 -17.52 -5.27
CA ARG A 74 10.64 -17.83 -4.23
C ARG A 74 11.49 -16.62 -3.86
N ARG A 75 11.95 -15.86 -4.85
CA ARG A 75 12.73 -14.64 -4.65
C ARG A 75 11.94 -13.58 -3.90
N ILE A 76 10.67 -13.36 -4.27
CA ILE A 76 9.77 -12.42 -3.57
C ILE A 76 9.63 -12.80 -2.10
N TYR A 77 9.31 -14.07 -1.79
CA TYR A 77 9.19 -14.52 -0.40
C TYR A 77 10.48 -14.38 0.40
N GLN A 78 11.64 -14.60 -0.23
CA GLN A 78 12.94 -14.39 0.40
C GLN A 78 13.16 -12.90 0.71
N LYS A 79 12.97 -12.03 -0.29
CA LYS A 79 13.26 -10.59 -0.17
C LYS A 79 12.28 -9.84 0.72
N ILE A 80 11.02 -10.25 0.80
CA ILE A 80 10.06 -9.69 1.77
C ILE A 80 10.56 -9.86 3.20
N LYS A 81 11.17 -11.01 3.55
CA LYS A 81 11.68 -11.27 4.90
C LYS A 81 12.89 -10.40 5.27
N GLU A 82 13.57 -9.82 4.28
CA GLU A 82 14.69 -8.91 4.48
C GLU A 82 14.25 -7.45 4.69
N ILE A 83 12.96 -7.14 4.52
CA ILE A 83 12.43 -5.79 4.75
C ILE A 83 12.18 -5.61 6.25
N ASP A 84 12.87 -4.63 6.85
CA ASP A 84 12.68 -4.28 8.25
C ASP A 84 11.25 -3.79 8.51
N MET A 85 10.58 -4.41 9.49
CA MET A 85 9.23 -4.04 9.92
C MET A 85 9.13 -2.57 10.31
N ASN A 86 10.19 -1.97 10.85
CA ASN A 86 10.21 -0.55 11.20
C ASN A 86 10.07 0.35 9.96
N VAL A 87 10.57 -0.09 8.80
CA VAL A 87 10.38 0.64 7.53
C VAL A 87 8.91 0.64 7.16
N VAL A 88 8.24 -0.51 7.25
CA VAL A 88 6.80 -0.66 6.97
C VAL A 88 5.96 0.20 7.92
N GLN A 89 6.25 0.14 9.22
CA GLN A 89 5.55 0.95 10.22
C GLN A 89 5.71 2.45 9.97
N ARG A 90 6.94 2.92 9.70
CA ARG A 90 7.19 4.33 9.37
C ARG A 90 6.43 4.78 8.12
N MET A 91 6.38 3.95 7.08
CA MET A 91 5.61 4.24 5.87
C MET A 91 4.13 4.44 6.19
N MET A 92 3.52 3.55 6.97
CA MET A 92 2.12 3.65 7.37
C MET A 92 1.84 4.87 8.28
N MET A 93 2.74 5.17 9.23
CA MET A 93 2.59 6.33 10.11
C MET A 93 2.70 7.68 9.35
N SER A 94 3.42 7.71 8.23
CA SER A 94 3.62 8.93 7.45
C SER A 94 2.39 9.39 6.66
N ILE A 95 1.36 8.53 6.49
CA ILE A 95 0.18 8.81 5.64
C ILE A 95 -0.49 10.12 6.02
N ARG A 96 -0.72 10.36 7.32
CA ARG A 96 -1.40 11.56 7.81
C ARG A 96 -0.65 12.83 7.39
N THR A 97 0.68 12.83 7.52
CA THR A 97 1.53 13.94 7.12
C THR A 97 1.54 14.13 5.60
N LYS A 98 1.61 13.03 4.83
CA LYS A 98 1.52 13.06 3.37
C LYS A 98 0.20 13.67 2.89
N LEU A 99 -0.92 13.25 3.47
CA LEU A 99 -2.25 13.76 3.14
C LEU A 99 -2.38 15.26 3.42
N ARG A 100 -1.91 15.75 4.58
CA ARG A 100 -1.90 17.18 4.89
C ARG A 100 -1.07 17.99 3.88
N LYS A 101 0.11 17.47 3.51
CA LYS A 101 0.95 18.13 2.52
C LYS A 101 0.27 18.20 1.15
N ILE A 102 -0.46 17.15 0.76
CA ILE A 102 -1.26 17.12 -0.48
C ILE A 102 -2.40 18.14 -0.41
N GLU A 103 -3.09 18.23 0.73
CA GLU A 103 -4.14 19.22 0.95
C GLU A 103 -3.61 20.65 0.80
N ASP A 104 -2.47 20.96 1.43
CA ASP A 104 -1.89 22.31 1.45
C ASP A 104 -1.23 22.71 0.12
N LYS A 105 -0.55 21.77 -0.56
CA LYS A 105 0.39 22.07 -1.67
C LYS A 105 0.12 21.27 -2.94
N GLY A 106 -0.95 20.48 -2.97
CA GLY A 106 -1.28 19.60 -4.08
C GLY A 106 -0.48 18.28 -4.11
N PRO A 107 -0.89 17.33 -4.96
CA PRO A 107 -0.36 15.96 -5.00
C PRO A 107 1.11 15.85 -5.41
N PHE A 108 1.61 16.80 -6.22
CA PHE A 108 3.00 16.83 -6.68
C PHE A 108 3.99 17.30 -5.61
N SER A 109 3.52 17.74 -4.44
CA SER A 109 4.38 18.16 -3.34
C SER A 109 5.13 17.00 -2.66
N LEU A 110 4.80 15.75 -2.99
CA LEU A 110 5.41 14.54 -2.44
C LEU A 110 6.50 13.93 -3.33
N VAL A 111 6.67 14.45 -4.55
CA VAL A 111 7.66 14.00 -5.55
C VAL A 111 8.93 14.81 -5.42
#